data_AF-A0A536B9U9-F1
#
_entry.id   AF-A0A536B9U9-F1
#
_cell.length_a   1.000
_cell.length_b   1.000
_cell.length_c   1.000
_cell.angle_alpha   90.00
_cell.angle_beta   90.00
_cell.angle_gamma   90.00
#
_symmetry.space_group_name_H-M   'P 1'
#
loop_
_entity.id
_entity.type
_entity.pdbx_description
1 polymer ?
#
loop_
_entity_poly.entity_id
_entity_poly.type
_entity_poly.pdbx_seq_one_letter_code
_entity_poly.pdbx_strand_id
1 'polypeptide(L)'
;MNAHQPVLSDDEWLPGDQPGPPLTALVRQRRGLVFGALAVALALAVVVVAQRPAAPPSARARPSGSPAPSGIPFFGLFPLFAFDPDHQQVVLLDFRAQTWLWSNHQWTQAHAPVTPPARTGAAVAWNPGLHAVLLFGGLADGGQTLLRDTWAWNGSTWREVGRGRLAPPASLMSSMAYDVDLHEMVLVASDIHFRAPIQLWTYDGLAWRQRSVSGGPTSPVAAIGFDPRTRTMVAIAGDCAGFECRSQTWSWDGD
;
A
#
# COMPACT_ATOMS: atom_id res chain seq x y z
N MET A 1 -67.05 -21.45 -12.59
CA MET A 1 -65.98 -22.16 -11.85
C MET A 1 -64.68 -21.82 -12.52
N ASN A 2 -63.90 -20.93 -11.90
CA ASN A 2 -62.59 -20.51 -12.40
C ASN A 2 -61.57 -21.59 -12.05
N ALA A 3 -60.80 -22.06 -13.05
CA ALA A 3 -59.65 -22.93 -12.84
C ALA A 3 -58.38 -22.14 -13.12
N HIS A 4 -57.53 -22.03 -12.10
CA HIS A 4 -56.25 -21.36 -12.11
C HIS A 4 -55.24 -22.05 -13.03
N GLN A 5 -54.49 -21.27 -13.81
CA GLN A 5 -53.26 -21.72 -14.48
C GLN A 5 -52.09 -21.69 -13.48
N PRO A 6 -51.14 -22.64 -13.55
CA PRO A 6 -49.92 -22.61 -12.75
C PRO A 6 -48.85 -21.71 -13.39
N VAL A 7 -48.19 -20.91 -12.55
CA VAL A 7 -47.02 -20.09 -12.87
C VAL A 7 -45.79 -21.00 -12.89
N LEU A 8 -45.01 -20.94 -13.97
CA LEU A 8 -43.71 -21.62 -14.12
C LEU A 8 -42.63 -20.83 -13.36
N SER A 9 -41.81 -21.52 -12.58
CA SER A 9 -40.69 -20.98 -11.79
C SER A 9 -39.40 -20.97 -12.60
N ASP A 10 -38.64 -19.88 -12.50
CA ASP A 10 -37.36 -19.61 -13.19
C ASP A 10 -36.16 -20.38 -12.61
N ASP A 11 -36.22 -21.71 -12.58
CA ASP A 11 -35.07 -22.56 -12.17
C ASP A 11 -34.72 -23.58 -13.27
N GLU A 12 -34.07 -23.09 -14.34
CA GLU A 12 -33.30 -23.95 -15.24
C GLU A 12 -32.18 -23.14 -15.91
N TRP A 13 -30.99 -23.06 -15.28
CA TRP A 13 -29.66 -22.93 -15.92
C TRP A 13 -28.55 -22.86 -14.86
N LEU A 14 -28.07 -24.00 -14.33
CA LEU A 14 -26.70 -24.13 -13.80
C LEU A 14 -26.22 -25.60 -13.88
N PRO A 15 -25.15 -25.91 -14.64
CA PRO A 15 -24.27 -27.03 -14.31
C PRO A 15 -23.55 -26.71 -12.99
N GLY A 16 -23.45 -27.69 -12.10
CA GLY A 16 -22.93 -27.50 -10.75
C GLY A 16 -21.47 -27.03 -10.68
N ASP A 17 -21.26 -25.84 -10.11
CA ASP A 17 -19.94 -25.36 -9.72
C ASP A 17 -19.51 -25.97 -8.38
N GLN A 18 -18.53 -26.87 -8.45
CA GLN A 18 -17.72 -27.24 -7.29
C GLN A 18 -16.77 -26.06 -6.99
N PRO A 19 -16.66 -25.59 -5.74
CA PRO A 19 -15.68 -24.56 -5.41
C PRO A 19 -14.26 -25.10 -5.61
N GLY A 20 -13.46 -24.37 -6.39
CA GLY A 20 -12.02 -24.65 -6.55
C GLY A 20 -11.29 -24.63 -5.20
N PRO A 21 -10.19 -25.40 -5.04
CA PRO A 21 -9.55 -25.55 -3.74
C PRO A 21 -8.95 -24.22 -3.26
N PRO A 22 -8.96 -23.96 -1.93
CA PRO A 22 -8.40 -22.74 -1.37
C PRO A 22 -6.89 -22.63 -1.67
N LEU A 23 -6.41 -21.39 -1.86
CA LEU A 23 -5.04 -21.02 -2.24
C LEU A 23 -3.93 -21.57 -1.32
N THR A 24 -4.29 -22.14 -0.17
CA THR A 24 -3.38 -22.91 0.71
C THR A 24 -2.85 -24.19 0.06
N ALA A 25 -3.53 -24.74 -0.95
CA ALA A 25 -3.10 -25.95 -1.67
C ALA A 25 -1.98 -25.71 -2.70
N LEU A 26 -1.78 -24.47 -3.19
CA LEU A 26 -0.77 -24.17 -4.22
C LEU A 26 0.64 -23.91 -3.66
N VAL A 27 0.79 -23.76 -2.34
CA VAL A 27 2.09 -23.46 -1.70
C VAL A 27 2.78 -24.73 -1.16
N ARG A 28 2.11 -25.89 -1.17
CA ARG A 28 2.66 -27.15 -0.64
C ARG A 28 3.19 -28.14 -1.69
N GLN A 29 3.38 -27.71 -2.94
CA GLN A 29 3.75 -28.61 -4.05
C GLN A 29 5.14 -28.35 -4.65
N ARG A 30 6.07 -27.77 -3.87
CA ARG A 30 7.49 -27.65 -4.27
C ARG A 30 8.50 -28.06 -3.19
N ARG A 31 8.16 -29.02 -2.34
CA ARG A 31 9.14 -29.67 -1.44
C ARG A 31 8.84 -31.17 -1.31
N GLY A 32 9.76 -31.99 -1.84
CA GLY A 32 9.76 -33.45 -1.80
C GLY A 32 9.29 -34.05 -3.14
N LEU A 33 9.96 -34.97 -3.81
CA LEU A 33 11.00 -35.94 -3.44
C LEU A 33 11.67 -36.40 -4.75
N VAL A 34 13.01 -36.49 -4.81
CA VAL A 34 13.68 -37.63 -5.47
C VAL A 34 14.98 -37.91 -4.72
N PHE A 35 14.95 -38.91 -3.84
CA PHE A 35 16.14 -39.66 -3.42
C PHE A 35 15.80 -41.14 -3.56
N GLY A 36 16.62 -41.88 -4.33
CA GLY A 36 16.45 -43.31 -4.58
C GLY A 36 17.53 -43.92 -5.48
N ALA A 37 18.71 -44.17 -4.88
CA ALA A 37 19.71 -45.24 -5.09
C ALA A 37 20.24 -45.68 -6.48
N LEU A 38 21.56 -45.45 -6.67
CA LEU A 38 22.69 -46.31 -7.13
C LEU A 38 22.62 -47.15 -8.44
N ALA A 39 23.54 -46.87 -9.39
CA ALA A 39 24.62 -47.81 -9.80
C ALA A 39 25.65 -47.19 -10.80
N VAL A 40 26.91 -47.52 -10.53
CA VAL A 40 28.24 -47.25 -11.11
C VAL A 40 28.39 -47.30 -12.66
N ALA A 41 29.20 -46.38 -13.23
CA ALA A 41 30.18 -46.69 -14.28
C ALA A 41 31.33 -45.65 -14.30
N LEU A 42 32.56 -46.16 -14.30
CA LEU A 42 33.84 -45.47 -14.15
C LEU A 42 34.52 -45.31 -15.53
N ALA A 43 35.07 -44.15 -15.86
CA ALA A 43 36.19 -44.04 -16.81
C ALA A 43 36.96 -42.72 -16.61
N LEU A 44 38.27 -42.88 -16.43
CA LEU A 44 39.26 -41.87 -16.08
C LEU A 44 39.55 -40.88 -17.22
N ALA A 45 39.70 -39.60 -16.87
CA ALA A 45 40.57 -38.68 -17.58
C ALA A 45 41.32 -37.82 -16.56
N VAL A 46 42.57 -38.19 -16.31
CA VAL A 46 43.51 -37.39 -15.51
C VAL A 46 43.94 -36.22 -16.37
N VAL A 47 43.42 -35.03 -16.08
CA VAL A 47 44.06 -33.77 -16.47
C VAL A 47 44.59 -33.15 -15.17
N VAL A 48 45.90 -33.08 -15.07
CA VAL A 48 46.62 -32.43 -13.98
C VAL A 48 46.27 -30.95 -14.00
N VAL A 49 45.33 -30.54 -13.15
CA VAL A 49 45.13 -29.13 -12.81
C VAL A 49 45.91 -28.89 -11.53
N ALA A 50 46.93 -28.03 -11.65
CA ALA A 50 47.74 -27.56 -10.54
C ALA A 50 46.86 -27.21 -9.34
N GLN A 51 47.15 -27.81 -8.18
CA GLN A 51 46.53 -27.45 -6.91
C GLN A 51 46.89 -25.99 -6.62
N ARG A 52 45.97 -25.06 -6.91
CA ARG A 52 46.02 -23.72 -6.32
C ARG A 52 45.69 -23.90 -4.83
N PRO A 53 46.52 -23.42 -3.90
CA PRO A 53 46.13 -23.41 -2.50
C PRO A 53 44.81 -22.65 -2.38
N ALA A 54 43.86 -23.25 -1.66
CA ALA A 54 42.56 -22.63 -1.39
C ALA A 54 42.79 -21.24 -0.81
N ALA A 55 42.23 -20.21 -1.46
CA ALA A 55 42.14 -18.91 -0.84
C ALA A 55 41.39 -19.06 0.49
N PRO A 56 41.82 -18.40 1.58
CA PRO A 56 41.05 -18.41 2.81
C PRO A 56 39.62 -17.94 2.50
N PRO A 57 38.60 -18.41 3.24
CA PRO A 57 37.22 -18.01 2.99
C PRO A 57 37.19 -16.49 2.95
N SER A 58 36.81 -15.91 1.82
CA SER A 58 36.64 -14.48 1.68
C SER A 58 35.72 -14.07 2.82
N ALA A 59 36.27 -13.33 3.79
CA ALA A 59 35.47 -12.74 4.84
C ALA A 59 34.33 -12.04 4.10
N ARG A 60 33.12 -12.56 4.26
CA ARG A 60 31.91 -11.93 3.74
C ARG A 60 32.03 -10.49 4.24
N ALA A 61 32.27 -9.55 3.33
CA ALA A 61 32.41 -8.16 3.73
C ALA A 61 31.16 -7.89 4.56
N ARG A 62 31.34 -7.66 5.88
CA ARG A 62 30.27 -7.04 6.65
C ARG A 62 29.89 -5.82 5.82
N PRO A 63 28.60 -5.53 5.59
CA PRO A 63 28.26 -4.24 5.04
C PRO A 63 28.97 -3.25 5.95
N SER A 64 30.01 -2.61 5.41
CA SER A 64 30.73 -1.55 6.09
C SER A 64 29.65 -0.52 6.25
N GLY A 65 29.06 -0.46 7.45
CA GLY A 65 28.17 0.62 7.80
C GLY A 65 28.99 1.87 7.60
N SER A 66 28.76 2.56 6.48
CA SER A 66 29.13 3.96 6.40
C SER A 66 28.60 4.59 7.67
N PRO A 67 29.41 5.37 8.40
CA PRO A 67 28.90 6.10 9.54
C PRO A 67 27.65 6.85 9.05
N ALA A 68 26.52 6.59 9.70
CA ALA A 68 25.27 7.28 9.42
C ALA A 68 25.58 8.79 9.41
N PRO A 69 25.26 9.54 8.34
CA PRO A 69 25.44 10.97 8.38
C PRO A 69 24.68 11.50 9.59
N SER A 70 25.34 12.31 10.41
CA SER A 70 24.68 13.18 11.38
C SER A 70 23.57 13.95 10.65
N GLY A 71 22.30 13.70 10.97
CA GLY A 71 21.16 14.34 10.30
C GLY A 71 20.04 13.40 9.80
N ILE A 72 19.97 12.15 10.26
CA ILE A 72 18.79 11.30 9.97
C ILE A 72 17.56 11.93 10.68
N PRO A 73 16.43 12.12 9.96
CA PRO A 73 15.20 12.61 10.59
C PRO A 73 14.73 11.70 11.73
N PHE A 74 14.23 12.28 12.82
CA PHE A 74 13.42 11.53 13.78
C PHE A 74 11.96 11.63 13.35
N PHE A 75 11.42 10.54 12.80
CA PHE A 75 10.08 10.52 12.19
C PHE A 75 8.98 9.97 13.11
N GLY A 76 9.34 9.44 14.28
CA GLY A 76 8.37 8.92 15.26
C GLY A 76 7.67 7.63 14.82
N LEU A 77 6.48 7.39 15.38
CA LEU A 77 5.58 6.30 15.00
C LEU A 77 4.62 6.84 13.91
N PHE A 78 4.38 6.04 12.86
CA PHE A 78 3.61 6.42 11.65
C PHE A 78 4.33 7.41 10.70
N PRO A 79 5.45 7.00 10.08
CA PRO A 79 6.16 7.84 9.13
C PRO A 79 5.30 8.10 7.88
N LEU A 80 5.28 9.35 7.44
CA LEU A 80 4.56 9.79 6.25
C LEU A 80 5.57 9.93 5.12
N PHE A 81 5.67 8.92 4.24
CA PHE A 81 6.57 9.00 3.10
C PHE A 81 5.98 8.47 1.80
N ALA A 82 6.39 9.06 0.68
CA ALA A 82 6.11 8.57 -0.66
C ALA A 82 7.36 8.71 -1.53
N PHE A 83 7.45 7.88 -2.56
CA PHE A 83 8.43 8.08 -3.62
C PHE A 83 7.89 9.08 -4.65
N ASP A 84 8.68 10.09 -4.95
CA ASP A 84 8.44 11.09 -5.98
C ASP A 84 9.29 10.71 -7.21
N PRO A 85 8.71 10.06 -8.23
CA PRO A 85 9.43 9.62 -9.42
C PRO A 85 9.89 10.76 -10.32
N ASP A 86 9.23 11.91 -10.29
CA ASP A 86 9.60 13.07 -11.12
C ASP A 86 10.94 13.67 -10.68
N HIS A 87 11.20 13.61 -9.37
CA HIS A 87 12.45 14.09 -8.76
C HIS A 87 13.38 12.96 -8.27
N GLN A 88 12.99 11.69 -8.48
CA GLN A 88 13.73 10.49 -8.07
C GLN A 88 14.15 10.47 -6.59
N GLN A 89 13.23 10.84 -5.71
CA GLN A 89 13.51 11.01 -4.28
C GLN A 89 12.40 10.42 -3.41
N VAL A 90 12.72 10.01 -2.19
CA VAL A 90 11.69 9.77 -1.17
C VAL A 90 11.42 11.07 -0.45
N VAL A 91 10.16 11.47 -0.41
CA VAL A 91 9.67 12.61 0.37
C VAL A 91 9.12 12.05 1.67
N LEU A 92 9.64 12.53 2.79
CA LEU A 92 9.17 12.19 4.13
C LEU A 92 8.72 13.47 4.85
N LEU A 93 7.56 13.44 5.50
CA LEU A 93 7.13 14.46 6.44
C LEU A 93 7.26 13.90 7.86
N ASP A 94 8.07 14.54 8.69
CA ASP A 94 8.24 14.15 10.09
C ASP A 94 7.08 14.68 10.98
N PHE A 95 7.04 14.21 12.23
CA PHE A 95 6.01 14.61 13.20
C PHE A 95 6.02 16.11 13.54
N ARG A 96 7.07 16.86 13.18
CA ARG A 96 7.19 18.31 13.37
C ARG A 96 6.88 19.09 12.08
N ALA A 97 6.28 18.43 11.09
CA ALA A 97 6.04 18.99 9.75
C ALA A 97 7.32 19.45 9.02
N GLN A 98 8.47 18.84 9.32
CA GLN A 98 9.67 19.03 8.54
C GLN A 98 9.66 18.06 7.37
N THR A 99 9.90 18.58 6.17
CA THR A 99 10.05 17.75 4.96
C THR A 99 11.51 17.35 4.80
N TRP A 100 11.73 16.05 4.70
CA TRP A 100 13.01 15.40 4.51
C TRP A 100 13.03 14.67 3.18
N LEU A 101 14.11 14.81 2.44
CA LEU A 101 14.31 14.23 1.13
C LEU A 101 15.43 13.20 1.23
N TRP A 102 15.17 11.99 0.74
CA TRP A 102 16.20 10.99 0.54
C TRP A 102 16.50 10.86 -0.94
N SER A 103 17.72 11.23 -1.30
CA SER A 103 18.28 11.04 -2.64
C SER A 103 19.79 10.82 -2.50
N ASN A 104 20.40 10.13 -3.46
CA ASN A 104 21.87 9.91 -3.48
C ASN A 104 22.44 9.35 -2.16
N HIS A 105 21.70 8.44 -1.51
CA HIS A 105 22.07 7.83 -0.22
C HIS A 105 22.21 8.81 0.96
N GLN A 106 21.57 9.97 0.89
CA GLN A 106 21.64 11.00 1.92
C GLN A 106 20.27 11.59 2.21
N TRP A 107 20.04 11.92 3.49
CA TRP A 107 18.90 12.70 3.94
C TRP A 107 19.25 14.19 3.93
N THR A 108 18.37 15.01 3.37
CA THR A 108 18.46 16.48 3.42
C THR A 108 17.12 17.06 3.84
N GLN A 109 17.12 18.11 4.65
CA GLN A 109 15.91 18.83 4.98
C GLN A 109 15.59 19.83 3.86
N ALA A 110 14.35 19.80 3.34
CA ALA A 110 13.96 20.61 2.18
C ALA A 110 13.76 22.10 2.48
N HIS A 111 13.57 22.48 3.76
CA HIS A 111 13.28 23.85 4.19
C HIS A 111 12.19 24.56 3.36
N ALA A 112 11.09 23.86 3.10
CA ALA A 112 9.97 24.37 2.32
C ALA A 112 9.37 25.65 2.96
N PRO A 113 9.12 26.72 2.17
CA PRO A 113 8.58 27.97 2.68
C PRO A 113 7.12 27.83 3.15
N VAL A 114 6.40 26.87 2.59
CA VAL A 114 5.06 26.48 3.01
C VAL A 114 5.10 24.99 3.36
N THR A 115 4.54 24.65 4.53
CA THR A 115 4.46 23.27 5.03
C THR A 115 3.07 23.01 5.60
N PRO A 116 2.51 21.79 5.47
CA PRO A 116 1.31 21.40 6.21
C PRO A 116 1.54 21.49 7.72
N PRO A 117 0.47 21.66 8.53
CA PRO A 117 0.55 21.46 9.97
C PRO A 117 1.15 20.11 10.37
N ALA A 118 1.89 20.10 11.48
CA ALA A 118 2.44 18.90 12.12
C ALA A 118 1.34 17.87 12.37
N ARG A 119 1.58 16.62 11.95
CA ARG A 119 0.58 15.56 11.95
C ARG A 119 1.20 14.17 11.93
N THR A 120 0.42 13.16 12.33
CA THR A 120 0.77 11.74 12.21
C THR A 120 -0.41 10.94 11.63
N GLY A 121 -0.13 9.75 11.09
CA GLY A 121 -1.17 8.85 10.59
C GLY A 121 -2.00 9.40 9.42
N ALA A 122 -1.48 10.37 8.68
CA ALA A 122 -2.05 10.85 7.43
C ALA A 122 -1.86 9.82 6.30
N ALA A 123 -2.67 9.92 5.25
CA ALA A 123 -2.42 9.18 4.01
C ALA A 123 -1.44 9.96 3.13
N VAL A 124 -0.50 9.26 2.47
CA VAL A 124 0.46 9.90 1.57
C VAL A 124 0.75 9.01 0.35
N ALA A 125 0.78 9.59 -0.85
CA ALA A 125 1.07 8.88 -2.10
C ALA A 125 1.41 9.86 -3.23
N TRP A 126 2.15 9.42 -4.25
CA TRP A 126 2.38 10.22 -5.45
C TRP A 126 1.17 10.20 -6.38
N ASN A 127 0.82 11.36 -6.91
CA ASN A 127 -0.23 11.57 -7.89
C ASN A 127 0.41 11.97 -9.24
N PRO A 128 0.39 11.09 -10.27
CA PRO A 128 0.91 11.40 -11.60
C PRO A 128 0.18 12.55 -12.29
N GLY A 129 -1.14 12.68 -12.13
CA GLY A 129 -1.92 13.74 -12.77
C GLY A 129 -1.55 15.14 -12.26
N LEU A 130 -1.03 15.23 -11.03
CA LEU A 130 -0.56 16.48 -10.43
C LEU A 130 0.96 16.64 -10.40
N HIS A 131 1.72 15.61 -10.80
CA HIS A 131 3.17 15.56 -10.62
C HIS A 131 3.60 15.95 -9.20
N ALA A 132 2.93 15.36 -8.21
CA ALA A 132 3.07 15.78 -6.81
C ALA A 132 2.84 14.63 -5.83
N VAL A 133 3.54 14.66 -4.70
CA VAL A 133 3.19 13.84 -3.54
C VAL A 133 2.00 14.48 -2.84
N LEU A 134 0.89 13.74 -2.74
CA LEU A 134 -0.29 14.15 -2.00
C LEU A 134 -0.26 13.64 -0.57
N LEU A 135 -0.74 14.48 0.34
CA LEU A 135 -0.97 14.18 1.74
C LEU A 135 -2.41 14.51 2.09
N PHE A 136 -3.09 13.63 2.83
CA PHE A 136 -4.46 13.85 3.28
C PHE A 136 -4.64 13.52 4.77
N GLY A 137 -5.29 14.44 5.47
CA GLY A 137 -5.79 14.21 6.83
C GLY A 137 -4.69 13.95 7.86
N GLY A 138 -4.93 13.01 8.76
CA GLY A 138 -4.08 12.69 9.90
C GLY A 138 -4.53 13.35 11.21
N LEU A 139 -3.81 13.05 12.28
CA LEU A 139 -4.01 13.64 13.60
C LEU A 139 -3.00 14.75 13.82
N ALA A 140 -3.47 15.97 14.07
CA ALA A 140 -2.63 17.13 14.36
C ALA A 140 -1.79 16.91 15.64
N ASP A 141 -0.62 17.53 15.69
CA ASP A 141 0.21 17.56 16.90
C ASP A 141 -0.59 18.10 18.10
N GLY A 142 -0.39 17.50 19.28
CA GLY A 142 -1.26 17.68 20.45
C GLY A 142 -2.45 16.71 20.53
N GLY A 143 -2.66 15.85 19.52
CA GLY A 143 -3.39 14.58 19.64
C GLY A 143 -4.92 14.65 19.74
N GLN A 144 -5.54 15.82 19.54
CA GLN A 144 -6.99 16.00 19.74
C GLN A 144 -7.77 16.39 18.48
N THR A 145 -7.09 16.71 17.38
CA THR A 145 -7.76 17.25 16.19
C THR A 145 -7.45 16.42 14.95
N LEU A 146 -8.48 15.77 14.41
CA LEU A 146 -8.41 15.13 13.10
C LEU A 146 -8.45 16.18 12.01
N LEU A 147 -7.58 16.02 11.03
CA LEU A 147 -7.46 16.89 9.88
C LEU A 147 -8.18 16.28 8.67
N ARG A 148 -8.65 17.14 7.77
CA ARG A 148 -9.32 16.78 6.50
C ARG A 148 -8.80 17.60 5.30
N ASP A 149 -7.69 18.29 5.51
CA ASP A 149 -7.02 19.07 4.48
C ASP A 149 -6.23 18.14 3.54
N THR A 150 -6.03 18.61 2.31
CA THR A 150 -5.21 17.93 1.30
C THR A 150 -4.05 18.84 0.94
N TRP A 151 -2.84 18.30 0.89
CA TRP A 151 -1.62 19.02 0.54
C TRP A 151 -0.90 18.33 -0.61
N ALA A 152 -0.30 19.12 -1.50
CA ALA A 152 0.48 18.66 -2.63
C ALA A 152 1.91 19.20 -2.54
N TRP A 153 2.89 18.31 -2.60
CA TRP A 153 4.32 18.60 -2.68
C TRP A 153 4.78 18.51 -4.13
N ASN A 154 5.32 19.60 -4.66
CA ASN A 154 5.76 19.69 -6.07
C ASN A 154 7.27 19.46 -6.27
N GLY A 155 7.98 18.93 -5.27
CA GLY A 155 9.44 18.82 -5.27
C GLY A 155 10.18 19.91 -4.49
N SER A 156 9.52 21.03 -4.14
CA SER A 156 10.16 22.17 -3.44
C SER A 156 9.31 22.84 -2.37
N THR A 157 7.98 22.87 -2.53
CA THR A 157 7.06 23.47 -1.55
C THR A 157 5.77 22.68 -1.48
N TRP A 158 5.10 22.77 -0.33
CA TRP A 158 3.73 22.30 -0.19
C TRP A 158 2.73 23.38 -0.59
N ARG A 159 1.57 22.93 -1.07
CA ARG A 159 0.39 23.75 -1.34
C ARG A 159 -0.84 22.99 -0.88
N GLU A 160 -1.75 23.66 -0.17
CA GLU A 160 -3.05 23.09 0.11
C GLU A 160 -3.91 23.06 -1.17
N VAL A 161 -4.51 21.91 -1.47
CA VAL A 161 -5.32 21.64 -2.67
C VAL A 161 -6.68 21.06 -2.28
N GLY A 162 -7.58 20.92 -3.25
CA GLY A 162 -8.85 20.21 -3.02
C GLY A 162 -9.78 20.88 -2.02
N ARG A 163 -9.73 22.23 -1.91
CA ARG A 163 -10.63 23.04 -1.07
C ARG A 163 -12.06 23.08 -1.64
N GLY A 164 -12.69 21.93 -1.75
CA GLY A 164 -14.06 21.75 -2.20
C GLY A 164 -15.06 21.75 -1.05
N ARG A 165 -16.34 21.99 -1.37
CA ARG A 165 -17.46 21.85 -0.42
C ARG A 165 -17.68 20.40 0.02
N LEU A 166 -17.30 19.45 -0.84
CA LEU A 166 -17.27 18.02 -0.57
C LEU A 166 -15.80 17.60 -0.42
N ALA A 167 -15.47 17.03 0.72
CA ALA A 167 -14.15 16.50 1.04
C ALA A 167 -14.33 15.25 1.92
N PRO A 168 -13.36 14.32 1.91
CA PRO A 168 -13.41 13.18 2.79
C PRO A 168 -13.44 13.65 4.25
N PRO A 169 -14.04 12.85 5.15
CA PRO A 169 -14.08 13.19 6.56
C PRO A 169 -12.67 13.28 7.14
N ALA A 170 -12.55 14.06 8.21
CA ALA A 170 -11.32 14.10 8.98
C ALA A 170 -11.01 12.70 9.49
N SER A 171 -9.83 12.20 9.18
CA SER A 171 -9.51 10.78 9.33
C SER A 171 -8.04 10.60 9.66
N LEU A 172 -7.72 9.47 10.28
CA LEU A 172 -6.35 9.01 10.44
C LEU A 172 -6.29 7.52 10.13
N MET A 173 -5.08 7.01 9.91
CA MET A 173 -4.87 5.65 9.42
C MET A 173 -5.58 5.41 8.08
N SER A 174 -5.84 6.49 7.34
CA SER A 174 -6.34 6.41 5.97
C SER A 174 -5.22 5.91 5.06
N SER A 175 -5.59 5.19 4.01
CA SER A 175 -4.65 4.71 3.00
C SER A 175 -5.03 5.26 1.63
N MET A 176 -4.03 5.61 0.83
CA MET A 176 -4.22 6.25 -0.46
C MET A 176 -3.28 5.68 -1.51
N ALA A 177 -3.80 5.46 -2.72
CA ALA A 177 -3.02 5.03 -3.88
C ALA A 177 -3.64 5.61 -5.16
N TYR A 178 -2.88 5.64 -6.24
CA TYR A 178 -3.38 6.11 -7.53
C TYR A 178 -3.97 4.94 -8.32
N ASP A 179 -5.18 5.13 -8.83
CA ASP A 179 -5.77 4.25 -9.84
C ASP A 179 -5.43 4.79 -11.22
N VAL A 180 -4.63 4.03 -11.96
CA VAL A 180 -4.15 4.45 -13.29
C VAL A 180 -5.24 4.40 -14.35
N ASP A 181 -6.27 3.58 -14.17
CA ASP A 181 -7.34 3.45 -15.15
C ASP A 181 -8.41 4.52 -14.96
N LEU A 182 -8.72 4.86 -13.69
CA LEU A 182 -9.59 5.99 -13.38
C LEU A 182 -8.90 7.35 -13.55
N HIS A 183 -7.57 7.36 -13.54
CA HIS A 183 -6.76 8.57 -13.44
C HIS A 183 -6.99 9.40 -12.16
N GLU A 184 -7.42 8.76 -11.08
CA GLU A 184 -7.78 9.42 -9.83
C GLU A 184 -6.97 8.84 -8.66
N MET A 185 -6.71 9.65 -7.62
CA MET A 185 -6.32 9.05 -6.34
C MET A 185 -7.52 8.37 -5.72
N VAL A 186 -7.29 7.26 -5.06
CA VAL A 186 -8.28 6.53 -4.28
C VAL A 186 -7.85 6.58 -2.82
N LEU A 187 -8.73 7.10 -1.97
CA LEU A 187 -8.56 7.19 -0.53
C LEU A 187 -9.58 6.28 0.14
N VAL A 188 -9.11 5.40 1.02
CA VAL A 188 -9.96 4.72 1.99
C VAL A 188 -9.80 5.42 3.33
N ALA A 189 -10.85 6.12 3.76
CA ALA A 189 -10.85 6.92 4.98
C ALA A 189 -11.41 6.15 6.17
N SER A 190 -10.70 6.17 7.29
CA SER A 190 -11.09 5.59 8.58
C SER A 190 -10.83 6.56 9.74
N ASP A 191 -11.50 6.38 10.89
CA ASP A 191 -11.17 7.11 12.12
C ASP A 191 -10.70 6.18 13.25
N ILE A 192 -10.02 6.73 14.26
CA ILE A 192 -9.48 5.96 15.41
C ILE A 192 -10.56 5.45 16.32
N HIS A 193 -11.70 6.14 16.33
CA HIS A 193 -12.77 5.80 17.23
C HIS A 193 -13.59 4.64 16.66
N PHE A 194 -13.32 4.23 15.41
CA PHE A 194 -14.05 3.21 14.66
C PHE A 194 -15.56 3.44 14.67
N ARG A 195 -15.97 4.72 14.81
CA ARG A 195 -17.37 5.11 14.95
C ARG A 195 -17.98 5.54 13.63
N ALA A 196 -17.14 5.97 12.69
CA ALA A 196 -17.57 6.29 11.34
C ALA A 196 -17.46 5.05 10.42
N PRO A 197 -18.42 4.86 9.50
CA PRO A 197 -18.26 3.87 8.45
C PRO A 197 -17.05 4.23 7.60
N ILE A 198 -16.37 3.22 7.08
CA ILE A 198 -15.27 3.42 6.15
C ILE A 198 -15.82 3.96 4.84
N GLN A 199 -15.13 4.96 4.31
CA GLN A 199 -15.57 5.66 3.12
C GLN A 199 -14.51 5.59 2.04
N LEU A 200 -14.95 5.30 0.82
CA LEU A 200 -14.14 5.38 -0.37
C LEU A 200 -14.33 6.74 -1.02
N TRP A 201 -13.22 7.40 -1.32
CA TRP A 201 -13.21 8.69 -1.96
C TRP A 201 -12.21 8.68 -3.11
N THR A 202 -12.52 9.37 -4.20
CA THR A 202 -11.58 9.61 -5.28
C THR A 202 -11.27 11.09 -5.48
N TYR A 203 -10.06 11.38 -5.95
CA TYR A 203 -9.58 12.73 -6.23
C TYR A 203 -9.11 12.85 -7.67
N ASP A 204 -9.79 13.69 -8.44
CA ASP A 204 -9.53 13.95 -9.88
C ASP A 204 -8.45 15.02 -10.13
N GLY A 205 -7.75 15.45 -9.08
CA GLY A 205 -6.79 16.56 -9.14
C GLY A 205 -7.41 17.94 -8.90
N LEU A 206 -8.73 18.05 -8.87
CA LEU A 206 -9.45 19.28 -8.56
C LEU A 206 -10.31 19.12 -7.29
N ALA A 207 -11.11 18.06 -7.21
CA ALA A 207 -12.09 17.85 -6.17
C ALA A 207 -12.18 16.37 -5.74
N TRP A 208 -12.58 16.19 -4.48
CA TRP A 208 -12.88 14.88 -3.93
C TRP A 208 -14.33 14.48 -4.24
N ARG A 209 -14.54 13.20 -4.54
CA ARG A 209 -15.85 12.60 -4.78
C ARG A 209 -16.00 11.33 -3.96
N GLN A 210 -17.10 11.22 -3.23
CA GLN A 210 -17.40 9.99 -2.48
C GLN A 210 -17.89 8.93 -3.45
N ARG A 211 -17.35 7.71 -3.33
CA ARG A 211 -17.79 6.54 -4.08
C ARG A 211 -18.61 5.63 -3.15
N SER A 212 -19.75 5.18 -3.62
CA SER A 212 -20.60 4.22 -2.91
C SER A 212 -20.31 2.84 -3.48
N VAL A 213 -19.74 1.93 -2.68
CA VAL A 213 -19.42 0.58 -3.13
C VAL A 213 -20.06 -0.44 -2.18
N SER A 214 -20.81 -1.39 -2.73
CA SER A 214 -21.36 -2.50 -1.95
C SER A 214 -20.27 -3.49 -1.59
N GLY A 215 -20.25 -3.96 -0.34
CA GLY A 215 -19.26 -4.96 0.11
C GLY A 215 -17.84 -4.41 0.28
N GLY A 216 -17.67 -3.08 0.38
CA GLY A 216 -16.42 -2.39 0.72
C GLY A 216 -15.78 -2.85 2.04
N PRO A 217 -14.53 -2.46 2.32
CA PRO A 217 -13.90 -2.76 3.60
C PRO A 217 -14.75 -2.20 4.74
N THR A 218 -15.08 -3.04 5.71
CA THR A 218 -15.87 -2.68 6.90
C THR A 218 -15.00 -2.36 8.10
N SER A 219 -13.68 -2.57 7.99
CA SER A 219 -12.69 -2.34 9.04
C SER A 219 -11.46 -1.61 8.51
N PRO A 220 -10.72 -0.82 9.34
CA PRO A 220 -9.68 0.09 8.87
C PRO A 220 -8.69 -0.58 7.93
N VAL A 221 -8.41 0.10 6.83
CA VAL A 221 -7.50 -0.38 5.80
C VAL A 221 -6.06 -0.08 6.21
N ALA A 222 -5.25 -1.12 6.32
CA ALA A 222 -3.83 -0.99 6.61
C ALA A 222 -3.04 -0.54 5.37
N ALA A 223 -3.44 -0.99 4.18
CA ALA A 223 -2.80 -0.65 2.92
C ALA A 223 -3.77 -0.78 1.75
N ILE A 224 -3.62 0.11 0.77
CA ILE A 224 -4.27 0.02 -0.54
C ILE A 224 -3.22 0.13 -1.65
N GLY A 225 -3.43 -0.56 -2.76
CA GLY A 225 -2.59 -0.45 -3.95
C GLY A 225 -3.33 -0.86 -5.22
N PHE A 226 -2.86 -0.39 -6.36
CA PHE A 226 -3.40 -0.79 -7.66
C PHE A 226 -2.70 -2.07 -8.15
N ASP A 227 -3.47 -3.10 -8.48
CA ASP A 227 -2.98 -4.32 -9.14
C ASP A 227 -3.13 -4.17 -10.67
N PRO A 228 -2.01 -3.99 -11.41
CA PRO A 228 -2.06 -3.82 -12.86
C PRO A 228 -2.44 -5.09 -13.63
N ARG A 229 -2.43 -6.26 -13.00
CA ARG A 229 -2.84 -7.51 -13.65
C ARG A 229 -4.35 -7.66 -13.70
N THR A 230 -5.02 -7.35 -12.59
CA THR A 230 -6.47 -7.41 -12.47
C THR A 230 -7.15 -6.09 -12.79
N ARG A 231 -6.39 -5.00 -12.88
CA ARG A 231 -6.90 -3.63 -13.09
C ARG A 231 -7.86 -3.22 -11.97
N THR A 232 -7.47 -3.50 -10.74
CA THR A 232 -8.27 -3.20 -9.56
C THR A 232 -7.44 -2.56 -8.47
N MET A 233 -8.08 -1.70 -7.68
CA MET A 233 -7.60 -1.32 -6.37
C MET A 233 -7.79 -2.50 -5.41
N VAL A 234 -6.74 -2.88 -4.68
CA VAL A 234 -6.78 -3.91 -3.65
C VAL A 234 -6.53 -3.26 -2.31
N ALA A 235 -7.46 -3.42 -1.36
CA ALA A 235 -7.31 -2.99 0.01
C ALA A 235 -7.15 -4.19 0.94
N ILE A 236 -6.23 -4.08 1.90
CA ILE A 236 -6.06 -5.06 2.97
C ILE A 236 -6.45 -4.39 4.29
N ALA A 237 -7.42 -4.99 4.96
CA ALA A 237 -7.96 -4.53 6.23
C ALA A 237 -7.80 -5.60 7.30
N GLY A 238 -7.84 -5.19 8.57
CA GLY A 238 -7.97 -6.12 9.69
C GLY A 238 -9.37 -5.98 10.28
N ASP A 239 -10.17 -7.05 10.27
CA ASP A 239 -11.48 -7.11 10.93
C ASP A 239 -11.30 -7.76 12.31
N CYS A 240 -11.63 -7.01 13.37
CA CYS A 240 -11.40 -7.41 14.75
C CYS A 240 -12.72 -7.48 15.51
N ALA A 241 -13.03 -8.66 16.05
CA ALA A 241 -14.12 -8.88 16.99
C ALA A 241 -13.54 -9.25 18.36
N GLY A 242 -13.45 -8.26 19.26
CA GLY A 242 -12.78 -8.45 20.55
C GLY A 242 -11.26 -8.63 20.37
N PHE A 243 -10.72 -9.75 20.84
CA PHE A 243 -9.29 -10.09 20.69
C PHE A 243 -8.99 -10.91 19.44
N GLU A 244 -10.02 -11.31 18.67
CA GLU A 244 -9.83 -12.05 17.43
C GLU A 244 -9.78 -11.09 16.26
N CYS A 245 -8.64 -11.02 15.58
CA CYS A 245 -8.47 -10.24 14.37
C CYS A 245 -8.20 -11.16 13.17
N ARG A 246 -8.88 -10.90 12.05
CA ARG A 246 -8.66 -11.56 10.77
C ARG A 246 -8.29 -10.54 9.72
N SER A 247 -7.38 -10.90 8.83
CA SER A 247 -7.15 -10.09 7.63
C SER A 247 -8.28 -10.30 6.64
N GLN A 248 -8.72 -9.21 6.03
CA GLN A 248 -9.66 -9.19 4.93
C GLN A 248 -9.00 -8.54 3.72
N THR A 249 -9.42 -8.97 2.54
CA THR A 249 -9.02 -8.38 1.27
C THR A 249 -10.27 -7.96 0.53
N TRP A 250 -10.24 -6.75 0.01
CA TRP A 250 -11.28 -6.19 -0.83
C TRP A 250 -10.66 -5.68 -2.12
N SER A 251 -11.39 -5.78 -3.22
CA SER A 251 -10.99 -5.25 -4.52
C SER A 251 -12.08 -4.40 -5.15
N TRP A 252 -11.68 -3.38 -5.91
CA TRP A 252 -12.57 -2.48 -6.64
C TRP A 252 -11.99 -2.09 -7.99
N ASP A 253 -12.82 -2.08 -9.03
CA ASP A 253 -12.46 -1.83 -10.42
C ASP A 253 -12.89 -0.44 -10.94
N GLY A 254 -13.59 0.34 -10.12
CA GLY A 254 -14.00 1.70 -10.47
C GLY A 254 -15.50 1.94 -10.50
N ASP A 255 -16.30 0.87 -10.58
CA ASP A 255 -17.76 0.90 -10.71
C ASP A 255 -18.51 0.37 -9.47
#